data_AF-A0A1G9YIJ0-F1
#
_entry.id   AF-A0A1G9YIJ0-F1
#
_cell.length_a   1.000
_cell.length_b   1.000
_cell.length_c   1.000
_cell.angle_alpha   90.00
_cell.angle_beta   90.00
_cell.angle_gamma   90.00
#
_symmetry.space_group_name_H-M   'P 1'
#
loop_
_entity.id
_entity.type
_entity.pdbx_description
1 polymer ?
#
loop_
_entity_poly.entity_id
_entity_poly.type
_entity_poly.pdbx_seq_one_letter_code
_entity_poly.pdbx_strand_id
1 'polypeptide(L)' 'MTNVQATASDSPFIQGRNARLYGKPVTACPYPEGSEERAAWMEAYEEAVNSDPPEKP' A
#
# COMPACT_ATOMS: atom_id res chain seq x y z
N MET A 1 -8.01 -21.00 20.40
CA MET A 1 -6.78 -20.88 19.58
C MET A 1 -6.85 -19.54 18.88
N THR A 2 -5.78 -18.77 18.98
CA THR A 2 -5.67 -17.34 18.72
C THR A 2 -6.11 -16.94 17.31
N ASN A 3 -7.23 -16.22 17.21
CA ASN A 3 -7.54 -15.42 16.03
C ASN A 3 -6.52 -14.27 15.99
N VAL A 4 -5.35 -14.54 15.43
CA VAL A 4 -4.49 -13.51 14.86
C VAL A 4 -5.24 -12.94 13.67
N GLN A 5 -6.20 -12.06 13.98
CA GLN A 5 -6.56 -10.99 13.06
C GLN A 5 -5.23 -10.24 12.87
N ALA A 6 -4.43 -10.66 11.88
CA ALA A 6 -3.54 -9.77 11.18
C ALA A 6 -4.47 -8.62 10.80
N THR A 7 -4.45 -7.57 11.64
CA THR A 7 -5.35 -6.44 11.48
C THR A 7 -5.22 -6.04 10.02
N ALA A 8 -6.32 -5.82 9.29
CA ALA A 8 -6.28 -5.60 7.84
C ALA A 8 -5.16 -4.64 7.40
N SER A 9 -4.77 -3.70 8.29
CA SER A 9 -3.54 -2.91 8.35
C SER A 9 -2.21 -3.58 7.94
N ASP A 10 -2.02 -4.88 8.13
CA ASP A 10 -0.74 -5.57 7.88
C ASP A 10 -0.69 -6.26 6.50
N SER A 11 -1.79 -6.30 5.75
CA SER A 11 -1.77 -6.84 4.39
C SER A 11 -0.92 -5.94 3.47
N PRO A 12 -0.16 -6.51 2.51
CA PRO A 12 0.67 -5.74 1.58
C PRO A 12 -0.12 -4.62 0.88
N PHE A 13 -1.37 -4.90 0.54
CA PHE A 13 -2.32 -3.93 -0.02
C PHE A 13 -2.53 -2.72 0.90
N ILE A 14 -2.88 -2.93 2.17
CA ILE A 14 -3.12 -1.81 3.09
C ILE A 14 -1.82 -1.06 3.41
N GLN A 15 -0.69 -1.77 3.48
CA GLN A 15 0.63 -1.14 3.62
C GLN A 15 0.96 -0.21 2.43
N GLY A 16 0.63 -0.62 1.20
CA GLY A 16 0.83 0.16 -0.02
C GLY A 16 0.01 1.44 -0.05
N ARG A 17 -1.29 1.32 0.20
CA ARG A 17 -2.19 2.48 0.31
C ARG A 17 -1.73 3.45 1.40
N ASN A 18 -1.38 2.94 2.59
CA ASN A 18 -0.89 3.75 3.69
C ASN A 18 0.41 4.47 3.33
N ALA A 19 1.35 3.79 2.68
CA ALA A 19 2.59 4.41 2.24
C ALA A 19 2.31 5.63 1.35
N ARG A 20 1.35 5.54 0.42
CA ARG A 20 0.95 6.69 -0.40
C ARG A 20 0.29 7.81 0.42
N LEU A 21 -0.68 7.48 1.27
CA LEU A 21 -1.39 8.44 2.13
C LEU A 21 -0.44 9.19 3.08
N TYR A 22 0.62 8.54 3.54
CA TYR A 22 1.66 9.14 4.38
C TYR A 22 2.82 9.75 3.58
N GLY A 23 2.73 9.85 2.25
CA GLY A 23 3.74 10.47 1.40
C GLY A 23 5.06 9.70 1.29
N LYS A 24 5.08 8.40 1.62
CA LYS A 24 6.26 7.54 1.41
C LYS A 24 6.45 7.26 -0.09
N PRO A 25 7.69 7.14 -0.58
CA PRO A 25 7.95 6.76 -1.97
C PRO A 25 7.67 5.28 -2.22
N VAL A 26 7.46 4.90 -3.50
CA VAL A 26 7.33 3.51 -3.95
C VAL A 26 8.51 2.62 -3.55
N THR A 27 9.71 3.20 -3.43
CA THR A 27 10.94 2.52 -2.98
C THR A 27 10.92 2.12 -1.51
N ALA A 28 9.93 2.59 -0.73
CA ALA A 28 9.71 2.15 0.65
C ALA A 28 8.98 0.78 0.72
N CYS A 29 8.60 0.20 -0.41
CA CYS A 29 8.03 -1.14 -0.47
C CYS A 29 9.04 -2.17 0.09
N PRO A 30 8.69 -2.91 1.17
CA PRO A 30 9.59 -3.87 1.78
C PRO A 30 9.66 -5.22 1.03
N TYR A 31 8.77 -5.42 0.05
CA TYR A 31 8.61 -6.68 -0.64
C TYR A 31 9.54 -6.79 -1.86
N PRO A 32 10.12 -7.97 -2.12
CA PRO A 32 11.03 -8.17 -3.23
C PRO A 32 10.32 -8.02 -4.58
N GLU A 33 11.09 -7.64 -5.61
CA GLU A 33 10.55 -7.57 -6.98
C GLU A 33 10.08 -8.95 -7.46
N GLY A 34 8.86 -9.00 -7.99
CA GLY A 34 8.25 -10.22 -8.50
C GLY A 34 7.43 -11.02 -7.47
N SER A 35 7.36 -10.60 -6.20
CA SER A 35 6.44 -11.24 -5.25
C SER A 35 5.01 -10.75 -5.41
N GLU A 36 4.05 -11.61 -5.05
CA GLU A 36 2.63 -11.28 -5.03
C GLU A 36 2.33 -10.16 -4.03
N GLU A 37 3.04 -10.12 -2.90
CA GLU A 37 2.92 -9.04 -1.92
C GLU A 37 3.32 -7.68 -2.49
N ARG A 38 4.40 -7.63 -3.30
CA ARG A 38 4.80 -6.39 -3.96
C ARG A 38 3.76 -5.95 -4.98
N ALA A 39 3.18 -6.90 -5.73
CA ALA A 39 2.11 -6.59 -6.69
C ALA A 39 0.91 -5.96 -5.98
N ALA A 40 0.44 -6.57 -4.88
CA ALA A 40 -0.66 -6.04 -4.08
C ALA A 40 -0.34 -4.68 -3.42
N TRP A 41 0.90 -4.49 -2.94
CA TRP A 41 1.36 -3.21 -2.38
C TRP A 41 1.40 -2.11 -3.44
N MET A 42 1.91 -2.41 -4.64
CA MET A 42 2.00 -1.45 -5.74
C MET A 42 0.61 -1.07 -6.25
N GLU A 43 -0.27 -2.05 -6.47
CA GLU A 43 -1.67 -1.81 -6.85
C GLU A 43 -2.34 -0.81 -5.91
N ALA A 44 -2.28 -1.05 -4.60
CA ALA A 44 -2.89 -0.17 -3.62
C ALA A 44 -2.22 1.22 -3.51
N TYR A 45 -0.90 1.29 -3.70
CA TYR A 45 -0.15 2.54 -3.72
C TYR A 45 -0.55 3.40 -4.94
N GLU A 46 -0.68 2.79 -6.11
CA GLU A 46 -1.09 3.43 -7.36
C GLU A 46 -2.56 3.83 -7.34
N GLU A 47 -3.46 2.99 -6.82
CA GLU A 47 -4.87 3.35 -6.61
C GLU A 47 -5.02 4.57 -5.71
N ALA A 48 -4.20 4.67 -4.66
CA ALA A 48 -4.18 5.81 -3.77
C ALA A 48 -3.66 7.10 -4.43
N VAL A 49 -2.80 7.01 -5.46
CA VAL A 49 -2.38 8.17 -6.27
C VAL A 49 -3.56 8.76 -7.03
N ASN A 50 -4.41 7.90 -7.60
CA ASN A 50 -5.54 8.31 -8.44
C ASN A 50 -6.73 8.86 -7.63
N SER A 51 -6.74 8.64 -6.31
CA SER A 51 -7.76 9.13 -5.39
C SER A 51 -7.45 10.51 -4.79
N ASP A 52 -6.26 11.05 -5.06
CA ASP A 52 -5.94 12.44 -4.73
C ASP A 52 -6.79 13.34 -5.66
N PRO A 53 -7.78 14.10 -5.16
CA PRO A 53 -8.49 15.04 -5.99
C PRO A 53 -7.44 16.01 -6.54
N PRO A 54 -7.46 16.35 -7.85
CA PRO A 54 -6.46 17.25 -8.40
C PRO A 54 -6.44 18.54 -7.57
N GLU A 55 -5.31 18.82 -6.90
CA GLU A 55 -5.04 20.12 -6.29
C GLU A 55 -4.98 21.17 -7.41
N LYS A 56 -6.17 21.68 -7.72
CA LYS A 56 -6.58 23.08 -7.90
C LYS A 56 -5.68 24.00 -8.77
N PRO A 57 -6.24 24.74 -9.75
CA PRO A 57 -5.72 26.06 -10.08
C PRO A 57 -6.11 27.12 -9.03
#